data_AF-X0TII3-F1
#
_entry.id   AF-X0TII3-F1
#
_cell.length_a   1.000
_cell.length_b   1.000
_cell.length_c   1.000
_cell.angle_alpha   90.00
_cell.angle_beta   90.00
_cell.angle_gamma   90.00
#
_symmetry.space_group_name_H-M   'P 1'
#
loop_
_entity.id
_entity.type
_entity.pdbx_description
1 polymer ?
#
loop_
_entity_poly.entity_id
_entity_poly.type
_entity_poly.pdbx_seq_one_letter_code
_entity_poly.pdbx_strand_id
1 'polypeptide(L)'
;HDIATDISKDRHGQASLIAEKITKIGEKKVRRWEERFSRLAIEPKTGIPILIIILGLIFYTLFTIGGAFEEVLIKGFQAYIAPVFGFFINLIPIQIIRKILEHGLITGIEAGLAIAIPYIAVFYIMMGILEDSGYLTRMAYLLDRVMHKLKLHGKSVIPMMLGFGCNVPAILSTRTLSSFREKFITIVMVCLVPCSAVTAIILGATAKYVGWQFALLIYLIDLIVIFFVGYILGRLLPGKHTGLILEMPPFRMPSVIGVLKKTWIRLKDFVYIAFPILIVGEG
;
A
#
# COMPACT_ATOMS: atom_id res chain seq x y z
N HIS A 1 -47.07 23.81 19.63
CA HIS A 1 -46.83 22.36 19.51
C HIS A 1 -47.25 21.94 18.11
N ASP A 2 -46.32 21.40 17.32
CA ASP A 2 -46.52 21.22 15.88
C ASP A 2 -47.16 19.87 15.58
N ILE A 3 -48.44 19.89 15.23
CA ILE A 3 -49.27 18.72 14.91
C ILE A 3 -48.60 17.85 13.81
N ALA A 4 -47.86 18.47 12.90
CA ALA A 4 -47.10 17.78 11.86
C ALA A 4 -45.98 16.87 12.41
N THR A 5 -45.34 17.26 13.50
CA THR A 5 -44.27 16.46 14.13
C THR A 5 -44.80 15.25 14.87
N ASP A 6 -45.99 15.36 15.45
CA ASP A 6 -46.64 14.22 16.13
C ASP A 6 -47.16 13.18 15.12
N ILE A 7 -47.75 13.63 14.00
CA ILE A 7 -48.16 12.73 12.91
C ILE A 7 -46.96 11.99 12.29
N SER A 8 -45.82 12.67 12.15
CA SER A 8 -44.59 12.04 11.62
C SER A 8 -44.03 10.99 12.58
N LYS A 9 -44.02 11.27 13.90
CA LYS A 9 -43.59 10.30 14.91
C LYS A 9 -44.47 9.07 14.95
N ASP A 10 -45.78 9.25 14.88
CA ASP A 10 -46.74 8.14 14.93
C ASP A 10 -46.61 7.24 13.69
N ARG A 11 -46.43 7.85 12.50
CA ARG A 11 -46.12 7.12 11.26
C ARG A 11 -44.80 6.35 11.33
N HIS A 12 -43.75 6.95 11.87
CA HIS A 12 -42.48 6.26 12.05
C HIS A 12 -42.58 5.12 13.09
N GLY A 13 -43.36 5.30 14.15
CA GLY A 13 -43.65 4.25 15.13
C GLY A 13 -44.39 3.06 14.52
N GLN A 14 -45.47 3.33 13.78
CA GLN A 14 -46.23 2.31 13.04
C GLN A 14 -45.36 1.57 12.01
N ALA A 15 -44.56 2.31 11.23
CA ALA A 15 -43.64 1.71 10.25
C ALA A 15 -42.57 0.83 10.93
N SER A 16 -42.05 1.25 12.09
CA SER A 16 -41.09 0.47 12.87
C SER A 16 -41.70 -0.82 13.42
N LEU A 17 -42.93 -0.77 13.93
CA LEU A 17 -43.65 -1.94 14.44
C LEU A 17 -43.97 -2.95 13.34
N ILE A 18 -44.35 -2.46 12.15
CA ILE A 18 -44.57 -3.29 10.97
C ILE A 18 -43.26 -3.92 10.50
N ALA A 19 -42.17 -3.13 10.44
CA ALA A 19 -40.85 -3.63 10.11
C ALA A 19 -40.42 -4.73 11.09
N GLU A 20 -40.57 -4.52 12.40
CA GLU A 20 -40.20 -5.48 13.44
C GLU A 20 -41.00 -6.79 13.37
N LYS A 21 -42.30 -6.72 13.04
CA LYS A 21 -43.15 -7.92 12.86
C LYS A 21 -42.81 -8.75 11.62
N ILE A 22 -42.37 -8.10 10.54
CA ILE A 22 -42.19 -8.76 9.24
C ILE A 22 -40.71 -9.09 8.97
N THR A 23 -39.78 -8.33 9.56
CA THR A 23 -38.35 -8.61 9.46
C THR A 23 -37.92 -9.60 10.53
N LYS A 24 -37.62 -10.83 10.11
CA LYS A 24 -36.72 -11.66 10.90
C LYS A 24 -35.32 -11.10 10.68
N ILE A 25 -34.76 -10.45 11.71
CA ILE A 25 -33.33 -10.16 11.76
C ILE A 25 -32.64 -11.52 11.76
N GLY A 26 -32.26 -12.00 10.59
CA GLY A 26 -31.47 -13.21 10.49
C GLY A 26 -30.16 -12.93 11.22
N GLU A 27 -29.88 -13.69 12.27
CA GLU A 27 -28.52 -13.76 12.79
C GLU A 27 -27.63 -14.14 11.61
N LYS A 28 -26.86 -13.17 11.12
CA LYS A 28 -25.89 -13.42 10.09
C LYS A 28 -24.94 -14.44 10.71
N LYS A 29 -24.94 -15.68 10.21
CA LYS A 29 -23.95 -16.70 10.58
C LYS A 29 -22.57 -16.21 10.11
N VAL A 30 -22.00 -15.23 10.80
CA VAL A 30 -20.59 -14.88 10.65
C VAL A 30 -19.84 -16.11 11.14
N ARG A 31 -18.90 -16.62 10.35
CA ARG A 31 -18.23 -17.87 10.73
C ARG A 31 -17.46 -17.58 12.03
N ARG A 32 -17.54 -18.49 13.01
CA ARG A 32 -16.91 -18.33 14.35
C ARG A 32 -15.42 -17.96 14.28
N TRP A 33 -14.72 -18.37 13.23
CA TRP A 33 -13.32 -18.01 12.96
C TRP A 33 -13.14 -16.57 12.46
N GLU A 34 -14.04 -16.07 11.59
CA GLU A 34 -14.02 -14.69 11.09
C GLU A 34 -14.25 -13.70 12.24
N GLU A 35 -15.14 -14.01 13.18
CA GLU A 35 -15.38 -13.18 14.37
C GLU A 35 -14.18 -13.14 15.30
N ARG A 36 -13.53 -14.29 15.56
CA ARG A 36 -12.33 -14.35 16.40
C ARG A 36 -11.18 -13.55 15.81
N PHE A 37 -10.91 -13.73 14.52
CA PHE A 37 -9.84 -13.01 13.82
C PHE A 37 -10.14 -11.51 13.76
N SER A 38 -11.41 -11.15 13.55
CA SER A 38 -11.85 -9.76 13.57
C SER A 38 -11.65 -9.12 14.95
N ARG A 39 -11.98 -9.80 16.04
CA ARG A 39 -11.75 -9.28 17.41
C ARG A 39 -10.26 -9.11 17.71
N LEU A 40 -9.45 -10.10 17.35
CA LEU A 40 -7.98 -10.05 17.52
C LEU A 40 -7.34 -8.92 16.70
N ALA A 41 -7.83 -8.66 15.48
CA ALA A 41 -7.29 -7.59 14.65
C ALA A 41 -7.67 -6.17 15.14
N ILE A 42 -8.73 -6.04 15.95
CA ILE A 42 -9.26 -4.74 16.40
C ILE A 42 -8.72 -4.34 17.79
N GLU A 43 -8.35 -5.30 18.62
CA GLU A 43 -7.85 -5.01 19.96
C GLU A 43 -6.39 -4.50 19.90
N PRO A 44 -6.06 -3.30 20.44
CA PRO A 44 -4.73 -2.70 20.29
C PRO A 44 -3.55 -3.59 20.71
N LYS A 45 -3.75 -4.40 21.76
CA LYS A 45 -2.71 -5.29 22.29
C LYS A 45 -2.37 -6.44 21.35
N THR A 46 -3.34 -6.93 20.57
CA THR A 46 -3.18 -8.09 19.68
C THR A 46 -3.08 -7.65 18.21
N GLY A 47 -3.82 -6.62 17.81
CA GLY A 47 -3.83 -6.05 16.46
C GLY A 47 -2.48 -5.43 16.04
N ILE A 48 -1.78 -4.71 16.93
CA ILE A 48 -0.45 -4.13 16.59
C ILE A 48 0.60 -5.23 16.35
N PRO A 49 0.75 -6.26 17.20
CA PRO A 49 1.60 -7.40 16.89
C PRO A 49 1.22 -8.13 15.59
N ILE A 50 -0.08 -8.36 15.36
CA ILE A 50 -0.55 -9.00 14.12
C ILE A 50 -0.17 -8.15 12.89
N LEU A 51 -0.26 -6.82 13.00
CA LEU A 51 0.16 -5.91 11.94
C LEU A 51 1.65 -6.04 11.63
N ILE A 52 2.50 -6.04 12.66
CA ILE A 52 3.96 -6.20 12.52
C ILE A 52 4.27 -7.56 11.89
N ILE A 53 3.59 -8.62 12.31
CA ILE A 53 3.77 -9.98 11.76
C ILE A 53 3.38 -10.02 10.29
N ILE A 54 2.23 -9.45 9.92
CA ILE A 54 1.76 -9.45 8.52
C ILE A 54 2.69 -8.61 7.65
N LEU A 55 3.11 -7.43 8.11
CA LEU A 55 4.07 -6.61 7.39
C LEU A 55 5.41 -7.34 7.23
N GLY A 56 5.89 -8.00 8.28
CA GLY A 56 7.08 -8.85 8.25
C GLY A 56 6.93 -10.03 7.27
N LEU A 57 5.75 -10.66 7.21
CA LEU A 57 5.45 -11.74 6.27
C LEU A 57 5.46 -11.25 4.81
N ILE A 58 4.92 -10.06 4.56
CA ILE A 58 4.96 -9.43 3.24
C ILE A 58 6.42 -9.21 2.83
N PHE A 59 7.23 -8.59 3.70
CA PHE A 59 8.65 -8.35 3.42
C PHE A 59 9.44 -9.64 3.24
N TYR A 60 9.26 -10.62 4.13
CA TYR A 60 9.88 -11.93 4.02
C TYR A 60 9.56 -12.58 2.67
N THR A 61 8.28 -12.56 2.28
CA THR A 61 7.86 -13.12 1.00
C THR A 61 8.40 -12.34 -0.18
N LEU A 62 8.47 -11.01 -0.09
CA LEU A 62 9.06 -10.15 -1.12
C LEU A 62 10.53 -10.50 -1.35
N PHE A 63 11.34 -10.63 -0.29
CA PHE A 63 12.75 -10.95 -0.46
C PHE A 63 12.98 -12.38 -0.94
N THR A 64 12.19 -13.34 -0.42
CA THR A 64 12.39 -14.74 -0.77
C THR A 64 11.88 -15.05 -2.18
N ILE A 65 10.60 -14.73 -2.46
CA ILE A 65 9.98 -15.02 -3.76
C ILE A 65 10.41 -13.99 -4.80
N GLY A 66 10.36 -12.70 -4.47
CA GLY A 66 10.77 -11.64 -5.39
C GLY A 66 12.23 -11.77 -5.79
N GLY A 67 13.13 -12.03 -4.83
CA GLY A 67 14.55 -12.27 -5.11
C GLY A 67 14.80 -13.54 -5.94
N ALA A 68 14.08 -14.63 -5.68
CA ALA A 68 14.19 -15.83 -6.50
C ALA A 68 13.77 -15.60 -7.97
N PHE A 69 12.70 -14.83 -8.21
CA PHE A 69 12.30 -14.45 -9.56
C PHE A 69 13.28 -13.47 -10.20
N GLU A 70 13.79 -12.51 -9.45
CA GLU A 70 14.83 -11.56 -9.89
C GLU A 70 16.06 -12.33 -10.40
N GLU A 71 16.62 -13.26 -9.62
CA GLU A 71 17.81 -14.00 -10.04
C GLU A 71 17.62 -14.75 -11.37
N VAL A 72 16.45 -15.38 -11.54
CA VAL A 72 16.10 -16.10 -12.77
C VAL A 72 15.98 -15.13 -13.94
N LEU A 73 15.34 -13.98 -13.73
CA LEU A 73 15.15 -12.96 -14.76
C LEU A 73 16.46 -12.28 -15.15
N ILE A 74 17.35 -11.97 -14.19
CA ILE A 74 18.69 -11.42 -14.45
C ILE A 74 19.50 -12.42 -15.27
N LYS A 75 19.55 -13.70 -14.86
CA LYS A 75 20.26 -14.74 -15.62
C LYS A 75 19.71 -14.87 -17.04
N GLY A 76 18.40 -14.86 -17.22
CA GLY A 76 17.76 -14.89 -18.53
C GLY A 76 18.07 -13.64 -19.36
N PHE A 77 18.04 -12.46 -18.74
CA PHE A 77 18.34 -11.19 -19.39
C PHE A 77 19.79 -11.15 -19.88
N GLN A 78 20.75 -11.50 -19.02
CA GLN A 78 22.18 -11.56 -19.34
C GLN A 78 22.51 -12.63 -20.39
N ALA A 79 21.79 -13.76 -20.40
CA ALA A 79 22.04 -14.84 -21.35
C ALA A 79 21.46 -14.57 -22.75
N TYR A 80 20.26 -13.97 -22.85
CA TYR A 80 19.54 -13.89 -24.12
C TYR A 80 19.35 -12.46 -24.65
N ILE A 81 19.20 -11.47 -23.77
CA ILE A 81 18.79 -10.11 -24.16
C ILE A 81 20.00 -9.18 -24.22
N ALA A 82 20.82 -9.14 -23.16
CA ALA A 82 22.03 -8.33 -23.10
C ALA A 82 22.99 -8.50 -24.30
N PRO A 83 23.33 -9.72 -24.76
CA PRO A 83 24.24 -9.89 -25.90
C PRO A 83 23.65 -9.40 -27.23
N VAL A 84 22.33 -9.49 -27.41
CA VAL A 84 21.65 -8.99 -28.61
C VAL A 84 21.73 -7.45 -28.64
N PHE A 85 21.38 -6.79 -27.54
CA PHE A 85 21.52 -5.34 -27.42
C PHE A 85 22.97 -4.89 -27.55
N GLY A 86 23.90 -5.61 -26.92
CA GLY A 86 25.34 -5.37 -27.02
C GLY A 86 25.83 -5.44 -28.47
N PHE A 87 25.36 -6.40 -29.27
CA PHE A 87 25.71 -6.48 -30.69
C PHE A 87 25.27 -5.22 -31.46
N PHE A 88 24.01 -4.79 -31.31
CA PHE A 88 23.51 -3.59 -31.99
C PHE A 88 24.21 -2.30 -31.54
N ILE A 89 24.49 -2.16 -30.24
CA ILE A 89 25.20 -1.00 -29.69
C ILE A 89 26.66 -0.98 -30.16
N ASN A 90 27.26 -2.15 -30.39
CA ASN A 90 28.61 -2.25 -30.94
C ASN A 90 28.72 -1.78 -32.40
N LEU A 91 27.63 -1.75 -33.17
CA LEU A 91 27.63 -1.19 -34.54
C LEU A 91 27.69 0.34 -34.57
N ILE A 92 27.48 1.02 -33.45
CA ILE A 92 27.49 2.49 -33.38
C ILE A 92 28.94 2.99 -33.32
N PRO A 93 29.40 3.82 -34.27
CA PRO A 93 30.80 4.27 -34.34
C PRO A 93 31.17 5.33 -33.30
N ILE A 94 30.18 5.99 -32.69
CA ILE A 94 30.39 7.10 -31.75
C ILE A 94 30.52 6.56 -30.32
N GLN A 95 31.72 6.65 -29.73
CA GLN A 95 32.03 6.08 -28.41
C GLN A 95 31.18 6.66 -27.26
N ILE A 96 30.88 7.97 -27.28
CA ILE A 96 30.03 8.60 -26.26
C ILE A 96 28.62 8.00 -26.29
N ILE A 97 28.03 7.87 -27.48
CA ILE A 97 26.67 7.36 -27.65
C ILE A 97 26.63 5.87 -27.28
N ARG A 98 27.68 5.12 -27.62
CA ARG A 98 27.81 3.72 -27.22
C ARG A 98 27.77 3.55 -25.70
N LYS A 99 28.59 4.31 -24.96
CA LYS A 99 28.62 4.23 -23.49
C LYS A 99 27.29 4.62 -22.85
N ILE A 100 26.63 5.66 -23.36
CA ILE A 100 25.32 6.09 -22.86
C ILE A 100 24.25 5.02 -23.13
N LEU A 101 24.23 4.40 -24.31
CA LEU A 101 23.28 3.31 -24.60
C LEU A 101 23.57 2.06 -23.79
N GLU A 102 24.84 1.71 -23.61
CA GLU A 102 25.25 0.51 -22.88
C GLU A 102 24.99 0.63 -21.37
N HIS A 103 25.19 1.81 -20.79
CA HIS A 103 24.95 2.09 -19.36
C HIS A 103 23.60 2.70 -19.02
N GLY A 104 22.82 3.18 -19.98
CA GLY A 104 21.47 3.70 -19.74
C GLY A 104 20.39 2.74 -20.20
N LEU A 105 20.51 2.21 -21.41
CA LEU A 105 19.46 1.38 -22.00
C LEU A 105 19.49 -0.04 -21.43
N ILE A 106 20.66 -0.70 -21.40
CA ILE A 106 20.76 -2.11 -20.99
C ILE A 106 20.47 -2.24 -19.49
N THR A 107 21.18 -1.49 -18.66
CA THR A 107 21.00 -1.44 -17.19
C THR A 107 19.61 -0.93 -16.81
N GLY A 108 19.08 0.09 -17.48
CA GLY A 108 17.73 0.60 -17.21
C GLY A 108 16.64 -0.41 -17.54
N ILE A 109 16.77 -1.12 -18.66
CA ILE A 109 15.86 -2.22 -19.01
C ILE A 109 16.02 -3.39 -18.02
N GLU A 110 17.24 -3.74 -17.65
CA GLU A 110 17.52 -4.79 -16.67
C GLU A 110 16.89 -4.47 -15.30
N ALA A 111 17.16 -3.28 -14.77
CA ALA A 111 16.60 -2.82 -13.51
C ALA A 111 15.07 -2.76 -13.54
N GLY A 112 14.49 -2.28 -14.64
CA GLY A 112 13.04 -2.21 -14.78
C GLY A 112 12.38 -3.60 -14.92
N LEU A 113 12.94 -4.48 -15.75
CA LEU A 113 12.29 -5.71 -16.18
C LEU A 113 12.66 -6.92 -15.31
N ALA A 114 13.94 -7.03 -14.95
CA ALA A 114 14.44 -8.15 -14.16
C ALA A 114 14.35 -7.89 -12.65
N ILE A 115 14.46 -6.64 -12.20
CA ILE A 115 14.41 -6.30 -10.77
C ILE A 115 13.03 -5.78 -10.37
N ALA A 116 12.57 -4.66 -10.95
CA ALA A 116 11.37 -4.00 -10.44
C ALA A 116 10.07 -4.82 -10.61
N ILE A 117 9.85 -5.43 -11.78
CA ILE A 117 8.63 -6.21 -12.07
C ILE A 117 8.38 -7.33 -11.04
N PRO A 118 9.31 -8.27 -10.76
CA PRO A 118 9.05 -9.37 -9.82
C PRO A 118 8.74 -8.89 -8.40
N TYR A 119 9.47 -7.90 -7.88
CA TYR A 119 9.16 -7.34 -6.55
C TYR A 119 7.78 -6.67 -6.51
N ILE A 120 7.45 -5.88 -7.53
CA ILE A 120 6.15 -5.19 -7.61
C ILE A 120 5.00 -6.19 -7.77
N ALA A 121 5.19 -7.25 -8.56
CA ALA A 121 4.19 -8.29 -8.77
C ALA A 121 3.86 -9.01 -7.45
N VAL A 122 4.88 -9.48 -6.73
CA VAL A 122 4.71 -10.16 -5.43
C VAL A 122 4.05 -9.22 -4.42
N PHE A 123 4.44 -7.95 -4.41
CA PHE A 123 3.86 -6.94 -3.52
C PHE A 123 2.36 -6.76 -3.77
N TYR A 124 1.94 -6.56 -5.02
CA TYR A 124 0.54 -6.35 -5.35
C TYR A 124 -0.33 -7.59 -5.14
N ILE A 125 0.23 -8.79 -5.33
CA ILE A 125 -0.47 -10.04 -4.99
C ILE A 125 -0.76 -10.06 -3.48
N MET A 126 0.24 -9.78 -2.65
CA MET A 126 0.06 -9.72 -1.20
C MET A 126 -0.92 -8.62 -0.77
N MET A 127 -0.80 -7.42 -1.34
CA MET A 127 -1.74 -6.34 -1.04
C MET A 127 -3.16 -6.65 -1.49
N GLY A 128 -3.33 -7.28 -2.65
CA GLY A 128 -4.65 -7.72 -3.12
C GLY A 128 -5.30 -8.71 -2.16
N ILE A 129 -4.52 -9.64 -1.58
CA ILE A 129 -4.98 -10.57 -0.55
C ILE A 129 -5.42 -9.81 0.72
N LEU A 130 -4.64 -8.84 1.17
CA LEU A 130 -4.96 -8.01 2.35
C LEU A 130 -6.19 -7.11 2.14
N GLU A 131 -6.36 -6.59 0.92
CA GLU A 131 -7.49 -5.74 0.54
C GLU A 131 -8.78 -6.55 0.43
N ASP A 132 -8.77 -7.65 -0.32
CA ASP A 132 -9.95 -8.48 -0.54
C ASP A 132 -10.38 -9.24 0.73
N SER A 133 -9.45 -9.49 1.67
CA SER A 133 -9.78 -10.04 2.99
C SER A 133 -10.46 -9.05 3.93
N GLY A 134 -10.43 -7.75 3.62
CA GLY A 134 -10.93 -6.70 4.51
C GLY A 134 -10.07 -6.53 5.76
N TYR A 135 -8.80 -6.93 5.73
CA TYR A 135 -7.87 -6.68 6.83
C TYR A 135 -7.49 -5.19 6.91
N LEU A 136 -7.30 -4.53 5.75
CA LEU A 136 -6.97 -3.10 5.68
C LEU A 136 -7.98 -2.20 6.41
N THR A 137 -9.29 -2.52 6.35
CA THR A 137 -10.33 -1.73 7.03
C THR A 137 -10.29 -1.86 8.55
N ARG A 138 -9.88 -3.03 9.07
CA ARG A 138 -9.68 -3.25 10.52
C ARG A 138 -8.42 -2.54 11.01
N MET A 139 -7.36 -2.56 10.22
CA MET A 139 -6.15 -1.79 10.51
C MET A 139 -6.41 -0.28 10.51
N ALA A 140 -7.22 0.21 9.58
CA ALA A 140 -7.66 1.59 9.57
C ALA A 140 -8.38 1.98 10.87
N TYR A 141 -9.24 1.11 11.39
CA TYR A 141 -9.90 1.33 12.68
C TYR A 141 -8.92 1.29 13.87
N LEU A 142 -7.98 0.34 13.88
CA LEU A 142 -6.97 0.23 14.94
C LEU A 142 -6.09 1.48 15.05
N LEU A 143 -5.67 2.01 13.89
CA LEU A 143 -4.79 3.17 13.77
C LEU A 143 -5.55 4.50 13.73
N ASP A 144 -6.88 4.50 13.75
CA ASP A 144 -7.71 5.70 13.72
C ASP A 144 -7.38 6.66 14.86
N ARG A 145 -7.17 6.13 16.08
CA ARG A 145 -6.73 6.93 17.24
C ARG A 145 -5.39 7.62 17.02
N VAL A 146 -4.47 6.98 16.30
CA VAL A 146 -3.15 7.55 15.98
C VAL A 146 -3.29 8.64 14.93
N MET A 147 -4.11 8.40 13.89
CA MET A 147 -4.40 9.40 12.86
C MET A 147 -5.11 10.64 13.43
N HIS A 148 -6.03 10.46 14.38
CA HIS A 148 -6.69 11.58 15.03
C HIS A 148 -5.70 12.49 15.80
N LYS A 149 -4.63 11.94 16.38
CA LYS A 149 -3.54 12.76 16.97
C LYS A 149 -2.81 13.60 15.93
N LEU A 150 -2.74 13.11 14.69
CA LEU A 150 -2.18 13.81 13.53
C LEU A 150 -3.21 14.73 12.84
N LYS A 151 -4.42 14.87 13.41
CA LYS A 151 -5.54 15.59 12.79
C LYS A 151 -5.92 15.04 11.41
N LEU A 152 -5.84 13.72 11.26
CA LEU A 152 -6.24 12.97 10.07
C LEU A 152 -7.36 11.98 10.41
N HIS A 153 -8.15 11.61 9.41
CA HIS A 153 -9.15 10.56 9.53
C HIS A 153 -8.51 9.18 9.33
N GLY A 154 -9.01 8.14 10.01
CA GLY A 154 -8.61 6.73 9.79
C GLY A 154 -8.66 6.22 8.35
N LYS A 155 -9.41 6.86 7.43
CA LYS A 155 -9.32 6.54 5.99
C LYS A 155 -7.92 6.77 5.41
N SER A 156 -7.14 7.68 5.99
CA SER A 156 -5.76 7.99 5.60
C SER A 156 -4.77 6.89 5.97
N VAL A 157 -5.16 5.96 6.85
CA VAL A 157 -4.33 4.78 7.19
C VAL A 157 -4.17 3.88 5.97
N ILE A 158 -5.22 3.70 5.17
CA ILE A 158 -5.19 2.81 4.00
C ILE A 158 -4.06 3.20 3.02
N PRO A 159 -3.99 4.45 2.52
CA PRO A 159 -2.87 4.92 1.69
C PRO A 159 -1.51 4.86 2.41
N MET A 160 -1.42 5.21 3.70
CA MET A 160 -0.14 5.09 4.43
C MET A 160 0.37 3.64 4.46
N MET A 161 -0.51 2.67 4.71
CA MET A 161 -0.16 1.26 4.72
C MET A 161 0.24 0.75 3.33
N LEU A 162 -0.42 1.23 2.26
CA LEU A 162 0.00 0.98 0.89
C LEU A 162 1.39 1.54 0.59
N GLY A 163 1.77 2.66 1.20
CA GLY A 163 3.06 3.34 1.02
C GLY A 163 4.25 2.48 1.43
N PHE A 164 4.12 1.69 2.50
CA PHE A 164 5.19 0.78 2.96
C PHE A 164 5.63 -0.23 1.90
N GLY A 165 4.80 -0.53 0.90
CA GLY A 165 5.27 -1.28 -0.24
C GLY A 165 5.55 -0.45 -1.47
N CYS A 166 4.62 0.39 -1.93
CA CYS A 166 4.89 1.25 -3.09
C CYS A 166 4.17 2.59 -3.00
N ASN A 167 4.93 3.67 -3.17
CA ASN A 167 4.42 5.04 -3.02
C ASN A 167 3.47 5.44 -4.17
N VAL A 168 3.67 4.93 -5.38
CA VAL A 168 2.83 5.26 -6.55
C VAL A 168 1.34 4.88 -6.35
N PRO A 169 0.96 3.62 -6.08
CA PRO A 169 -0.44 3.25 -5.83
C PRO A 169 -0.97 3.85 -4.53
N ALA A 170 -0.12 4.04 -3.53
CA ALA A 170 -0.47 4.66 -2.27
C ALA A 170 -0.95 6.11 -2.48
N ILE A 171 -0.18 6.91 -3.22
CA ILE A 171 -0.56 8.27 -3.62
C ILE A 171 -1.85 8.25 -4.43
N LEU A 172 -1.99 7.36 -5.42
CA LEU A 172 -3.23 7.24 -6.20
C LEU A 172 -4.46 6.90 -5.35
N SER A 173 -4.29 6.09 -4.30
CA SER A 173 -5.39 5.70 -3.41
C SER A 173 -5.90 6.85 -2.54
N THR A 174 -5.10 7.91 -2.33
CA THR A 174 -5.53 9.12 -1.60
C THR A 174 -6.69 9.85 -2.28
N ARG A 175 -6.98 9.59 -3.57
CA ARG A 175 -8.15 10.14 -4.27
C ARG A 175 -9.48 9.82 -3.56
N THR A 176 -9.52 8.76 -2.76
CA THR A 176 -10.68 8.31 -1.97
C THR A 176 -10.94 9.14 -0.72
N LEU A 177 -10.00 10.00 -0.31
CA LEU A 177 -10.18 10.93 0.80
C LEU A 177 -11.14 12.06 0.41
N SER A 178 -11.90 12.57 1.38
CA SER A 178 -12.94 13.58 1.15
C SER A 178 -12.35 14.98 0.99
N SER A 179 -11.39 15.35 1.85
CA SER A 179 -10.85 16.71 1.89
C SER A 179 -9.49 16.83 1.16
N PHE A 180 -9.27 17.97 0.50
CA PHE A 180 -7.97 18.27 -0.11
C PHE A 180 -6.84 18.32 0.93
N ARG A 181 -7.14 18.85 2.13
CA ARG A 181 -6.19 18.87 3.24
C ARG A 181 -5.72 17.47 3.62
N GLU A 182 -6.64 16.53 3.84
CA GLU A 182 -6.27 15.15 4.19
C GLU A 182 -5.48 14.49 3.06
N LYS A 183 -5.87 14.72 1.79
CA LYS A 183 -5.11 14.24 0.62
C LYS A 183 -3.67 14.72 0.66
N PHE A 184 -3.48 16.03 0.78
CA PHE A 184 -2.15 16.63 0.75
C PHE A 184 -1.25 16.10 1.86
N ILE A 185 -1.73 16.10 3.11
CA ILE A 185 -0.97 15.60 4.26
C ILE A 185 -0.61 14.12 4.06
N THR A 186 -1.58 13.31 3.63
CA THR A 186 -1.37 11.87 3.41
C THR A 186 -0.37 11.61 2.29
N ILE A 187 -0.43 12.36 1.18
CA ILE A 187 0.54 12.24 0.08
C ILE A 187 1.95 12.54 0.58
N VAL A 188 2.14 13.63 1.33
CA VAL A 188 3.45 14.01 1.90
C VAL A 188 3.96 12.91 2.84
N MET A 189 3.11 12.38 3.71
CA MET A 189 3.49 11.30 4.63
C MET A 189 3.84 10.01 3.87
N VAL A 190 3.07 9.64 2.84
CA VAL A 190 3.36 8.48 1.99
C VAL A 190 4.70 8.63 1.27
N CYS A 191 5.04 9.83 0.77
CA CYS A 191 6.33 10.06 0.11
C CYS A 191 7.52 9.89 1.06
N LEU A 192 7.34 10.17 2.35
CA LEU A 192 8.37 9.97 3.37
C LEU A 192 8.52 8.51 3.78
N VAL A 193 7.51 7.65 3.56
CA VAL A 193 7.62 6.23 3.87
C VAL A 193 8.63 5.56 2.94
N PRO A 194 9.65 4.86 3.48
CA PRO A 194 10.55 4.04 2.68
C PRO A 194 9.77 2.86 2.13
N CYS A 195 9.46 2.92 0.83
CA CYS A 195 8.79 1.85 0.11
C CYS A 195 9.65 0.57 0.08
N SER A 196 9.12 -0.53 -0.45
CA SER A 196 9.81 -1.83 -0.45
C SER A 196 11.20 -1.77 -1.10
N ALA A 197 11.37 -1.00 -2.17
CA ALA A 197 12.64 -0.82 -2.86
C ALA A 197 13.67 -0.06 -2.00
N VAL A 198 13.26 1.06 -1.39
CA VAL A 198 14.14 1.84 -0.50
C VAL A 198 14.49 1.03 0.74
N THR A 199 13.53 0.29 1.27
CA THR A 199 13.72 -0.64 2.38
C THR A 199 14.75 -1.73 2.06
N ALA A 200 14.71 -2.31 0.85
CA ALA A 200 15.71 -3.27 0.40
C ALA A 200 17.12 -2.68 0.38
N ILE A 201 17.27 -1.45 -0.13
CA ILE A 201 18.56 -0.76 -0.17
C ILE A 201 19.05 -0.44 1.24
N ILE A 202 18.19 0.10 2.12
CA ILE A 202 18.55 0.44 3.50
C ILE A 202 19.03 -0.82 4.22
N LEU A 203 18.23 -1.90 4.19
CA LEU A 203 18.56 -3.15 4.88
C LEU A 203 19.81 -3.82 4.27
N GLY A 204 19.92 -3.86 2.94
CA GLY A 204 21.07 -4.46 2.24
C GLY A 204 22.37 -3.72 2.51
N ALA A 205 22.35 -2.39 2.43
CA ALA A 205 23.53 -1.55 2.69
C ALA A 205 23.93 -1.60 4.17
N THR A 206 22.98 -1.42 5.10
CA THR A 206 23.31 -1.45 6.53
C THR A 206 23.75 -2.83 7.00
N ALA A 207 23.11 -3.91 6.55
CA ALA A 207 23.55 -5.27 6.90
C ALA A 207 24.98 -5.56 6.43
N LYS A 208 25.39 -5.03 5.27
CA LYS A 208 26.73 -5.26 4.70
C LYS A 208 27.82 -4.41 5.35
N TYR A 209 27.53 -3.14 5.68
CA TYR A 209 28.58 -2.17 6.05
C TYR A 209 28.63 -1.78 7.52
N VAL A 210 27.49 -1.75 8.23
CA VAL A 210 27.42 -1.10 9.57
C VAL A 210 26.73 -1.98 10.63
N GLY A 211 25.91 -2.95 10.21
CA GLY A 211 25.12 -3.84 11.05
C GLY A 211 23.64 -3.47 11.10
N TRP A 212 22.80 -4.46 11.41
CA TRP A 212 21.33 -4.36 11.43
C TRP A 212 20.78 -3.32 12.44
N GLN A 213 21.54 -3.00 13.49
CA GLN A 213 21.16 -2.02 14.51
C GLN A 213 21.00 -0.61 13.91
N PHE A 214 21.84 -0.25 12.94
CA PHE A 214 21.77 1.06 12.28
C PHE A 214 20.57 1.14 11.35
N ALA A 215 20.14 0.02 10.76
CA ALA A 215 18.89 -0.03 10.02
C ALA A 215 17.71 0.37 10.91
N LEU A 216 17.62 -0.20 12.11
CA LEU A 216 16.57 0.15 13.08
C LEU A 216 16.62 1.61 13.49
N LEU A 217 17.81 2.18 13.66
CA LEU A 217 17.98 3.59 13.98
C LEU A 217 17.47 4.50 12.84
N ILE A 218 17.76 4.15 11.59
CA ILE A 218 17.24 4.86 10.41
C ILE A 218 15.71 4.81 10.38
N TYR A 219 15.12 3.62 10.56
CA TYR A 219 13.65 3.48 10.60
C TYR A 219 13.02 4.23 11.77
N LEU A 220 13.68 4.28 12.93
CA LEU A 220 13.19 5.03 14.08
C LEU A 220 13.19 6.53 13.80
N ILE A 221 14.26 7.06 13.22
CA ILE A 221 14.36 8.46 12.81
C ILE A 221 13.30 8.78 11.76
N ASP A 222 13.16 7.92 10.75
CA ASP A 222 12.18 8.08 9.68
C ASP A 222 10.75 8.11 10.22
N LEU A 223 10.41 7.18 11.12
CA LEU A 223 9.12 7.18 11.81
C LEU A 223 8.87 8.49 12.56
N ILE A 224 9.88 8.99 13.29
CA ILE A 224 9.79 10.28 14.00
C ILE A 224 9.53 11.43 13.01
N VAL A 225 10.26 11.47 11.88
CA VAL A 225 10.11 12.49 10.84
C VAL A 225 8.70 12.44 10.24
N ILE A 226 8.21 11.27 9.86
CA ILE A 226 6.85 11.10 9.33
C ILE A 226 5.81 11.64 10.32
N PHE A 227 5.89 11.23 11.59
CA PHE A 227 4.97 11.71 12.63
C PHE A 227 5.07 13.22 12.85
N PHE A 228 6.28 13.76 12.87
CA PHE A 228 6.53 15.18 13.09
C PHE A 228 5.99 16.04 11.95
N VAL A 229 6.30 15.67 10.70
CA VAL A 229 5.80 16.35 9.49
C VAL A 229 4.27 16.28 9.44
N GLY A 230 3.69 15.10 9.67
CA GLY A 230 2.23 14.94 9.72
C GLY A 230 1.57 15.79 10.79
N TYR A 231 2.16 15.86 11.99
CA TYR A 231 1.65 16.69 13.08
C TYR A 231 1.71 18.19 12.75
N ILE A 232 2.83 18.65 12.18
CA ILE A 232 3.03 20.06 11.79
C ILE A 232 2.03 20.45 10.69
N LEU A 233 1.97 19.69 9.60
CA LEU A 233 1.03 19.96 8.50
C LEU A 233 -0.42 19.86 8.99
N GLY A 234 -0.72 18.88 9.84
CA GLY A 234 -2.02 18.75 10.50
C GLY A 234 -2.40 19.98 11.31
N ARG A 235 -1.44 20.74 11.85
CA ARG A 235 -1.71 21.97 12.61
C ARG A 235 -1.76 23.23 11.73
N LEU A 236 -0.93 23.30 10.70
CA LEU A 236 -0.80 24.45 9.80
C LEU A 236 -1.96 24.57 8.80
N LEU A 237 -2.44 23.45 8.25
CA LEU A 237 -3.48 23.51 7.22
C LEU A 237 -4.88 23.73 7.86
N PRO A 238 -5.69 24.68 7.36
CA PRO A 238 -7.07 24.89 7.81
C PRO A 238 -8.03 23.83 7.23
N GLY A 239 -9.09 23.46 7.98
CA GLY A 239 -10.12 22.51 7.54
C GLY A 239 -10.85 21.78 8.68
N LYS A 240 -12.12 21.41 8.47
CA LYS A 240 -12.94 20.64 9.43
C LYS A 240 -12.84 19.15 9.14
N HIS A 241 -12.78 18.32 10.18
CA HIS A 241 -12.85 16.87 10.06
C HIS A 241 -14.22 16.46 9.52
N THR A 242 -14.26 15.79 8.38
CA THR A 242 -15.50 15.17 7.91
C THR A 242 -15.69 13.88 8.71
N GLY A 243 -16.65 13.88 9.65
CA GLY A 243 -17.04 12.65 10.33
C GLY A 243 -17.73 11.73 9.31
N LEU A 244 -17.06 10.65 8.92
CA LEU A 244 -17.68 9.60 8.14
C LEU A 244 -17.66 8.30 8.94
N ILE A 245 -18.83 7.68 9.05
CA ILE A 245 -18.97 6.37 9.67
C ILE A 245 -18.23 5.38 8.76
N LEU A 246 -17.13 4.80 9.25
CA LEU A 246 -16.43 3.74 8.53
C LEU A 246 -17.29 2.47 8.62
N GLU A 247 -18.14 2.23 7.62
CA GLU A 247 -18.84 0.95 7.49
C GLU A 247 -17.80 -0.16 7.35
N MET A 248 -17.69 -1.01 8.36
CA MET A 248 -16.67 -2.05 8.41
C MET A 248 -17.15 -3.27 7.59
N PRO A 249 -16.53 -3.58 6.43
CA PRO A 249 -16.97 -4.72 5.63
C PRO A 249 -16.69 -6.05 6.36
N PRO A 250 -17.55 -7.06 6.21
CA PRO A 250 -17.30 -8.38 6.78
C PRO A 250 -16.01 -9.00 6.19
N PHE A 251 -15.34 -9.87 6.95
CA PHE A 251 -14.19 -10.62 6.44
C PHE A 251 -14.66 -11.48 5.27
N ARG A 252 -13.92 -11.46 4.16
CA ARG A 252 -14.24 -12.26 2.97
C ARG A 252 -13.00 -13.04 2.56
N MET A 253 -13.20 -14.19 1.93
CA MET A 253 -12.08 -14.92 1.36
C MET A 253 -11.64 -14.22 0.06
N PRO A 254 -10.34 -13.94 -0.13
CA PRO A 254 -9.87 -13.19 -1.28
C PRO A 254 -10.09 -13.98 -2.57
N SER A 255 -10.51 -13.30 -3.64
CA SER A 255 -10.70 -13.94 -4.94
C SER A 255 -9.36 -13.96 -5.69
N VAL A 256 -8.83 -15.16 -5.94
CA VAL A 256 -7.55 -15.33 -6.64
C VAL A 256 -7.54 -14.63 -8.02
N ILE A 257 -8.65 -14.73 -8.76
CA ILE A 257 -8.81 -14.07 -10.07
C ILE A 257 -8.85 -12.55 -9.91
N GLY A 258 -9.51 -12.05 -8.87
CA GLY A 258 -9.56 -10.63 -8.55
C GLY A 258 -8.18 -10.06 -8.25
N VAL A 259 -7.42 -10.74 -7.39
CA VAL A 259 -6.04 -10.37 -7.02
C VAL A 259 -5.12 -10.36 -8.23
N LEU A 260 -5.14 -11.40 -9.06
CA LEU A 260 -4.32 -11.48 -10.28
C LEU A 260 -4.67 -10.37 -11.27
N LYS A 261 -5.96 -10.11 -11.51
CA LYS A 261 -6.40 -9.05 -12.43
C LYS A 261 -5.99 -7.66 -11.93
N LYS A 262 -6.15 -7.39 -10.62
CA LYS A 262 -5.67 -6.15 -9.99
C LYS A 262 -4.17 -6.00 -10.16
N THR A 263 -3.41 -7.05 -9.86
CA THR A 263 -1.94 -7.08 -9.99
C THR A 263 -1.52 -6.77 -11.43
N TRP A 264 -2.15 -7.39 -12.43
CA TRP A 264 -1.85 -7.17 -13.85
C TRP A 264 -2.08 -5.73 -14.28
N ILE A 265 -3.20 -5.13 -13.88
CA ILE A 265 -3.50 -3.72 -14.19
C ILE A 265 -2.42 -2.80 -13.59
N ARG A 266 -2.02 -3.06 -12.35
CA ARG A 266 -1.00 -2.25 -11.66
C ARG A 266 0.41 -2.42 -12.25
N LEU A 267 0.78 -3.63 -12.63
CA LEU A 267 2.03 -3.89 -13.35
C LEU A 267 2.04 -3.18 -14.70
N LYS A 268 0.91 -3.21 -15.41
CA LYS A 268 0.75 -2.46 -16.67
C LYS A 268 1.00 -0.96 -16.44
N ASP A 269 0.33 -0.36 -15.46
CA ASP A 269 0.53 1.07 -15.14
C ASP A 269 2.00 1.41 -14.83
N PHE A 270 2.70 0.53 -14.10
CA PHE A 270 4.13 0.69 -13.83
C PHE A 270 4.97 0.69 -15.11
N VAL A 271 4.71 -0.24 -16.03
CA VAL A 271 5.45 -0.33 -17.31
C VAL A 271 5.21 0.90 -18.20
N TYR A 272 4.02 1.51 -18.17
CA TYR A 272 3.79 2.70 -18.99
C TYR A 272 4.35 3.99 -18.38
N ILE A 273 4.41 4.09 -17.05
CA ILE A 273 4.75 5.34 -16.36
C ILE A 273 6.19 5.33 -15.83
N ALA A 274 6.55 4.32 -15.05
CA ALA A 274 7.81 4.31 -14.32
C ALA A 274 8.97 3.75 -15.14
N PHE A 275 8.70 2.77 -16.01
CA PHE A 275 9.73 2.13 -16.84
C PHE A 275 10.45 3.11 -17.78
N PRO A 276 9.78 4.04 -18.48
CA PRO A 276 10.47 5.05 -19.30
C PRO A 276 11.34 5.99 -18.47
N ILE A 277 10.88 6.36 -17.27
CA ILE A 277 11.61 7.26 -16.36
C ILE A 277 12.88 6.57 -15.84
N LEU A 278 12.82 5.26 -15.56
CA LEU A 278 13.99 4.47 -15.15
C LEU A 278 15.06 4.43 -16.25
N ILE A 279 14.67 4.17 -17.50
CA ILE A 279 15.62 4.15 -18.62
C ILE A 279 16.29 5.50 -18.83
N VAL A 280 15.53 6.60 -18.71
CA VAL A 280 16.08 7.95 -18.84
C VAL A 280 16.95 8.34 -17.63
N GLY A 281 16.63 7.84 -16.44
CA GLY A 281 17.39 8.15 -15.22
C GLY A 281 18.75 7.44 -15.11
N GLU A 282 18.91 6.30 -15.79
CA GLU A 282 20.15 5.52 -15.80
C GLU A 282 21.12 5.92 -16.94
N GLY A 283 20.65 6.66 -17.96
CA GLY A 283 21.44 7.10 -19.12
C GLY A 283 22.06 8.48 -19.00
#